data_AF-A0A9E0L3N4-F1
#
_entry.id   AF-A0A9E0L3N4-F1
#
_cell.length_a   1.000
_cell.length_b   1.000
_cell.length_c   1.000
_cell.angle_alpha   90.00
_cell.angle_beta   90.00
_cell.angle_gamma   90.00
#
_symmetry.space_group_name_H-M   'P 1'
#
loop_
_entity.id
_entity.type
_entity.pdbx_description
1 polymer ?
#
loop_
_entity_poly.entity_id
_entity_poly.type
_entity_poly.pdbx_seq_one_letter_code
_entity_poly.pdbx_strand_id
1 'polypeptide(L)' 'DASIPLEKVEEIRAAHPDIPVHLYDAGHGFVSDRRADYHPDAARLARLRTLQLFMNNGGGRGEM' A
#
# COMPACT_ATOMS: atom_id res chain seq x y z
N ASP A 1 8.67 -6.44 -6.27
CA ASP A 1 9.88 -5.66 -5.95
C ASP A 1 11.00 -6.61 -5.50
N ALA A 2 12.03 -6.81 -6.33
CA ALA A 2 13.12 -7.74 -6.02
C ALA A 2 14.03 -7.26 -4.87
N SER A 3 13.94 -5.98 -4.50
CA SER A 3 14.73 -5.40 -3.42
C SER A 3 14.16 -5.70 -2.03
N ILE A 4 12.93 -6.23 -1.96
CA ILE A 4 12.20 -6.49 -0.71
C ILE A 4 11.86 -7.98 -0.63
N PRO A 5 12.66 -8.81 0.06
CA PRO A 5 12.37 -10.22 0.22
C PRO A 5 11.11 -10.44 1.08
N LEU A 6 10.30 -11.44 0.73
CA LEU A 6 9.04 -11.75 1.41
C LEU A 6 9.22 -12.09 2.88
N GLU A 7 10.36 -12.67 3.27
CA GLU A 7 10.69 -12.94 4.67
C GLU A 7 10.60 -11.67 5.54
N LYS A 8 11.09 -10.52 5.03
CA LYS A 8 10.99 -9.23 5.73
C LYS A 8 9.56 -8.71 5.81
N VAL A 9 8.73 -9.02 4.83
CA VAL A 9 7.31 -8.66 4.87
C VAL A 9 6.61 -9.43 5.98
N GLU A 10 6.90 -10.73 6.13
CA GLU A 10 6.33 -11.57 7.17
C GLU A 10 6.84 -11.19 8.57
N GLU A 11 8.12 -10.83 8.72
CA GLU A 11 8.66 -10.29 9.97
C GLU A 11 7.90 -9.03 10.42
N ILE A 12 7.61 -8.10 9.50
CA ILE A 12 6.85 -6.88 9.79
C ILE A 12 5.40 -7.21 10.16
N ARG A 13 4.77 -8.13 9.43
CA ARG A 13 3.41 -8.59 9.72
C ARG A 13 3.29 -9.20 11.13
N ALA A 14 4.28 -9.99 11.53
CA ALA A 14 4.32 -10.59 12.86
C ALA A 14 4.58 -9.55 13.96
N ALA A 15 5.45 -8.57 13.71
CA ALA A 15 5.77 -7.51 14.67
C ALA A 15 4.64 -6.48 14.84
N HIS A 16 3.83 -6.26 13.81
CA HIS A 16 2.77 -5.25 13.78
C HIS A 16 1.45 -5.84 13.26
N PRO A 17 0.80 -6.72 14.02
CA PRO A 17 -0.43 -7.40 13.59
C PRO A 17 -1.59 -6.44 13.35
N ASP A 18 -1.59 -5.27 14.00
CA ASP A 18 -2.64 -4.26 13.89
C ASP A 18 -2.50 -3.36 12.64
N ILE A 19 -1.38 -3.43 11.93
CA ILE A 19 -1.10 -2.58 10.76
C ILE A 19 -1.36 -3.38 9.47
N PRO A 20 -2.22 -2.89 8.55
CA PRO A 20 -2.49 -3.59 7.31
C PRO A 20 -1.27 -3.55 6.38
N VAL A 21 -0.81 -4.74 5.95
CA VAL A 21 0.26 -4.90 4.95
C VAL A 21 -0.32 -5.46 3.66
N HIS A 22 -0.13 -4.74 2.55
CA HIS A 22 -0.65 -5.12 1.23
C HIS A 22 0.48 -5.39 0.24
N LEU A 23 0.47 -6.57 -0.36
CA LEU A 23 1.36 -6.92 -1.47
C LEU A 23 0.66 -6.70 -2.81
N TYR A 24 1.45 -6.26 -3.80
CA TYR A 24 1.02 -6.08 -5.18
C TYR A 24 2.04 -6.78 -6.08
N ASP A 25 1.57 -7.43 -7.14
CA ASP A 25 2.42 -8.02 -8.15
C ASP A 25 2.98 -6.93 -9.08
N ALA A 26 3.80 -6.05 -8.50
CA ALA A 26 4.36 -4.88 -9.17
C ALA A 26 5.81 -4.60 -8.73
N GLY A 27 6.53 -3.88 -9.59
CA GLY A 27 7.92 -3.48 -9.39
C GLY A 27 8.09 -2.31 -8.41
N HIS A 28 9.34 -1.93 -8.16
CA HIS A 28 9.65 -0.79 -7.32
C HIS A 28 9.16 0.52 -7.95
N GLY A 29 8.46 1.37 -7.19
CA GLY A 29 7.97 2.64 -7.71
C GLY A 29 6.76 2.55 -8.65
N PHE A 30 6.00 1.46 -8.56
CA PHE A 30 4.81 1.20 -9.40
C PHE A 30 3.71 2.28 -9.38
N VAL A 31 3.73 3.18 -8.40
CA VAL A 31 2.78 4.30 -8.28
C VAL A 31 3.14 5.46 -9.22
N SER A 32 4.38 5.57 -9.67
CA SER A 32 4.85 6.71 -10.48
C SER A 32 4.70 6.42 -11.97
N ASP A 33 3.84 7.18 -12.64
CA ASP A 33 3.60 7.19 -14.09
C ASP A 33 4.82 7.62 -14.93
N ARG A 34 5.89 8.09 -14.28
CA ARG A 34 7.15 8.50 -14.90
C ARG A 34 8.21 7.39 -14.92
N ARG A 35 7.96 6.26 -14.27
CA ARG A 35 8.92 5.15 -14.14
C ARG A 35 8.55 3.97 -15.04
N ALA A 36 9.55 3.17 -15.41
CA ALA A 36 9.36 1.97 -16.22
C ALA A 36 8.44 0.94 -15.53
N ASP A 37 8.48 0.89 -14.20
CA ASP A 37 7.71 -0.07 -13.40
C ASP A 37 6.28 0.40 -13.07
N TYR A 38 5.79 1.48 -13.71
CA TYR A 38 4.43 1.98 -13.49
C TYR A 38 3.39 0.88 -13.73
N HIS A 39 2.60 0.57 -12.69
CA HIS A 39 1.54 -0.42 -12.78
C HIS A 39 0.20 0.25 -12.42
N PRO A 40 -0.63 0.63 -13.41
CA PRO A 40 -1.78 1.50 -13.19
C PRO A 40 -2.82 0.91 -12.22
N ASP A 41 -3.11 -0.40 -12.32
CA ASP A 41 -4.08 -1.04 -11.43
C ASP A 41 -3.61 -1.14 -9.98
N ALA A 42 -2.35 -1.55 -9.76
CA ALA A 42 -1.74 -1.57 -8.44
C ALA A 42 -1.66 -0.16 -7.84
N ALA A 43 -1.27 0.84 -8.64
CA ALA A 43 -1.21 2.24 -8.22
C ALA A 43 -2.59 2.77 -7.79
N ARG A 44 -3.62 2.49 -8.59
CA ARG A 44 -5.01 2.87 -8.29
C ARG A 44 -5.50 2.20 -7.01
N LEU A 45 -5.29 0.89 -6.86
CA LEU A 45 -5.73 0.15 -5.69
C LEU A 45 -5.00 0.60 -4.41
N ALA A 46 -3.69 0.80 -4.48
CA ALA A 46 -2.90 1.32 -3.37
C ALA A 46 -3.39 2.72 -2.94
N ARG A 47 -3.68 3.61 -3.89
CA ARG A 47 -4.23 4.94 -3.60
C ARG A 47 -5.59 4.87 -2.89
N LEU A 48 -6.49 3.98 -3.33
CA LEU A 48 -7.80 3.81 -2.69
C LEU A 48 -7.67 3.34 -1.24
N ARG A 49 -6.77 2.38 -0.96
CA ARG A 49 -6.50 1.90 0.41
C ARG A 49 -5.93 2.99 1.30
N THR A 50 -5.02 3.82 0.78
CA THR A 50 -4.47 4.96 1.51
C THR A 50 -5.57 5.98 1.87
N LEU A 51 -6.45 6.30 0.93
CA LEU A 51 -7.59 7.20 1.21
C LEU A 51 -8.52 6.59 2.25
N GLN A 52 -8.84 5.30 2.15
CA GLN A 52 -9.65 4.61 3.16
C GLN A 52 -9.04 4.66 4.56
N LEU A 53 -7.72 4.46 4.66
CA LEU A 53 -6.99 4.57 5.93
C LEU A 53 -7.16 5.97 6.54
N PHE A 54 -6.98 7.03 5.75
CA PHE A 54 -7.17 8.39 6.25
C PHE A 54 -8.61 8.72 6.59
N MET A 55 -9.60 8.21 5.84
CA MET A 55 -11.01 8.37 6.19
C MET A 55 -11.34 7.71 7.53
N ASN A 56 -10.82 6.50 7.78
CA ASN A 56 -11.09 5.75 8.99
C ASN A 56 -10.41 6.37 10.24
N ASN A 57 -9.27 7.04 10.07
CA ASN A 57 -8.41 7.44 11.18
C ASN A 57 -8.22 8.97 11.32
N GLY A 58 -8.59 9.75 10.31
CA GLY A 58 -8.24 11.18 10.18
C GLY A 58 -9.21 12.18 10.81
N GLY A 59 -10.21 11.76 11.58
CA GLY A 59 -11.11 12.68 12.30
C GLY A 59 -11.99 13.56 11.42
N GLY A 60 -12.13 13.24 10.13
CA GLY A 60 -13.10 13.87 9.26
C GLY A 60 -14.50 13.42 9.66
N ARG A 61 -15.25 14.31 10.32
CA ARG A 61 -16.71 14.23 10.34
C ARG A 61 -17.20 14.27 8.89
N GLY A 62 -17.37 13.10 8.28
CA GLY A 62 -18.34 12.90 7.22
C GLY A 62 -19.68 12.74 7.90
N GLU A 63 -20.38 13.85 8.11
CA GLU A 63 -21.78 13.82 8.54
C GLU A 63 -22.62 13.11 7.47
N MET A 64 -23.43 12.15 7.94
CA MET A 64 -24.63 11.57 7.30
C MET A 64 -24.43 10.73 6.03
#